data_AF-A0A535YYX6-F1
#
_entry.id   AF-A0A535YYX6-F1
#
_cell.length_a   1.000
_cell.length_b   1.000
_cell.length_c   1.000
_cell.angle_alpha   90.00
_cell.angle_beta   90.00
_cell.angle_gamma   90.00
#
_symmetry.space_group_name_H-M   'P 1'
#
loop_
_entity.id
_entity.type
_entity.pdbx_description
1 polymer ?
#
loop_
_entity_poly.entity_id
_entity_poly.type
_entity_poly.pdbx_seq_one_letter_code
_entity_poly.pdbx_strand_id
1 'polypeptide(L)'
;MLAAIPLSAMASENILATSVKQAQATFNQSLTTAVKGGLEPTIADTMTWRYSQVQSIKASAWWQTPIAEHDKLDKLTLLQSELQALYQQQISDSQDAFERQIHRWNAAIAEAQTAGVVADGLDVDTSRFTNYAALSSTPNGFIALASVISDEATTLNGRLTAYHAARAQVDAAEQNIQSLLANAGQYPQLKLAGFQAQMAAATAGVSSAHGADGLAPILAQLQQTAAGVQGLLNSRNNAFGQLAAVRSTLASAQSIGASVGNSPNAINSLAAQLNSAGDQGTFDSLSAQLYAQKQTLANAIYMKQMQPVAYNAGAGKLIVISLSRQVLTAYQDGGVVLTTYVATGRPALPTPPGVYHIFAKYSPYEMISPWPRSSPYWYPNSWTNWAMEFAGGGYFIHDAPWRSWYGPGSNIYNGTHGCVNVPYSPMSFLWGWTPMGTTVVVQY
;
A
#
# COMPACT_ATOMS: atom_id res chain seq x y z
N MET A 1 41.82 -50.46 85.34
CA MET A 1 43.08 -50.38 84.55
C MET A 1 43.03 -49.13 83.71
N LEU A 2 43.78 -48.09 84.09
CA LEU A 2 44.05 -46.95 83.21
C LEU A 2 45.00 -47.46 82.12
N ALA A 3 44.49 -47.60 80.90
CA ALA A 3 45.34 -47.86 79.74
C ALA A 3 46.13 -46.58 79.45
N ALA A 4 47.44 -46.63 79.65
CA ALA A 4 48.34 -45.58 79.20
C ALA A 4 48.28 -45.53 77.67
N ILE A 5 47.72 -44.45 77.13
CA ILE A 5 47.80 -44.18 75.69
C ILE A 5 49.27 -43.87 75.39
N PRO A 6 49.94 -44.66 74.52
CA PRO A 6 51.33 -44.39 74.20
C PRO A 6 51.46 -43.00 73.55
N LEU A 7 52.46 -42.22 73.96
CA LEU A 7 52.72 -40.86 73.43
C LEU A 7 52.81 -40.81 71.90
N SER A 8 53.18 -41.92 71.25
CA SER A 8 53.18 -42.07 69.79
C SER A 8 51.78 -42.10 69.16
N ALA A 9 50.77 -42.64 69.85
CA ALA A 9 49.38 -42.64 69.37
C ALA A 9 48.76 -41.25 69.46
N MET A 10 49.02 -40.51 70.56
CA MET A 10 48.57 -39.12 70.69
C MET A 10 49.25 -38.18 69.69
N ALA A 11 50.53 -38.41 69.37
CA ALA A 11 51.24 -37.66 68.33
C ALA A 11 50.64 -37.93 66.93
N SER A 12 50.27 -39.18 66.63
CA SER A 12 49.63 -39.57 65.37
C SER A 12 48.21 -39.00 65.21
N GLU A 13 47.42 -38.98 66.29
CA GLU A 13 46.08 -38.34 66.30
C GLU A 13 46.18 -36.83 66.08
N ASN A 14 47.15 -36.16 66.70
CA ASN A 14 47.34 -34.72 66.54
C ASN A 14 47.79 -34.35 65.12
N ILE A 15 48.56 -35.22 64.45
CA ILE A 15 48.93 -35.07 63.04
C ILE A 15 47.70 -35.22 62.13
N LEU A 16 46.88 -36.25 62.35
CA LEU A 16 45.68 -36.52 61.54
C LEU A 16 44.63 -35.40 61.67
N ALA A 17 44.36 -34.94 62.89
CA ALA A 17 43.48 -33.79 63.14
C ALA A 17 44.00 -32.51 62.47
N THR A 18 45.32 -32.32 62.42
CA THR A 18 45.96 -31.19 61.72
C THR A 18 45.80 -31.33 60.19
N SER A 19 45.99 -32.53 59.64
CA SER A 19 45.77 -32.81 58.22
C SER A 19 44.32 -32.58 57.79
N VAL A 20 43.34 -32.98 58.62
CA VAL A 20 41.92 -32.71 58.35
C VAL A 20 41.65 -31.20 58.33
N LYS A 21 42.14 -30.44 59.32
CA LYS A 21 41.99 -28.97 59.33
C LYS A 21 42.61 -28.30 58.12
N GLN A 22 43.78 -28.76 57.68
CA GLN A 22 44.44 -28.26 56.49
C GLN A 22 43.61 -28.55 55.23
N ALA A 23 43.12 -29.79 55.06
CA ALA A 23 42.27 -30.17 53.94
C ALA A 23 40.95 -29.37 53.89
N GLN A 24 40.34 -29.09 55.05
CA GLN A 24 39.17 -28.20 55.16
C GLN A 24 39.48 -26.78 54.71
N ALA A 25 40.60 -26.21 55.17
CA ALA A 25 41.03 -24.87 54.76
C ALA A 25 41.30 -24.80 53.25
N THR A 26 41.99 -25.80 52.70
CA THR A 26 42.26 -25.93 51.26
C THR A 26 40.97 -26.02 50.45
N PHE A 27 40.01 -26.83 50.88
CA PHE A 27 38.72 -26.95 50.20
C PHE A 27 37.94 -25.63 50.22
N ASN A 28 37.79 -25.00 51.39
CA ASN A 28 37.07 -23.73 51.51
C ASN A 28 37.71 -22.62 50.66
N GLN A 29 39.05 -22.55 50.64
CA GLN A 29 39.79 -21.60 49.80
C GLN A 29 39.61 -21.88 48.31
N SER A 30 39.65 -23.15 47.91
CA SER A 30 39.44 -23.57 46.51
C SER A 30 38.02 -23.25 46.06
N LEU A 31 37.02 -23.58 46.87
CA LEU A 31 35.61 -23.29 46.58
C LEU A 31 35.36 -21.79 46.51
N THR A 32 35.90 -21.01 47.45
CA THR A 32 35.78 -19.54 47.42
C THR A 32 36.42 -18.95 46.18
N THR A 33 37.60 -19.44 45.78
CA THR A 33 38.30 -18.99 44.57
C THR A 33 37.51 -19.35 43.32
N ALA A 34 36.99 -20.58 43.24
CA ALA A 34 36.18 -21.04 42.13
C ALA A 34 34.89 -20.22 41.99
N VAL A 35 34.17 -19.97 43.09
CA VAL A 35 32.96 -19.12 43.12
C VAL A 35 33.27 -17.70 42.66
N LYS A 36 34.35 -17.08 43.17
CA LYS A 36 34.79 -15.75 42.70
C LYS A 36 35.17 -15.74 41.22
N GLY A 37 35.72 -16.85 40.74
CA GLY A 37 36.06 -17.06 39.34
C GLY A 37 34.85 -17.37 38.45
N GLY A 38 33.66 -17.59 38.99
CA GLY A 38 32.44 -17.85 38.23
C GLY A 38 32.01 -19.30 38.18
N LEU A 39 32.38 -20.13 39.17
CA LEU A 39 31.82 -21.47 39.35
C LEU A 39 30.29 -21.39 39.33
N GLU A 40 29.65 -22.27 38.55
CA GLU A 40 28.20 -22.28 38.44
C GLU A 40 27.53 -22.41 39.82
N PRO A 41 26.49 -21.61 40.14
CA PRO A 41 25.83 -21.64 41.44
C PRO A 41 25.34 -23.03 41.86
N THR A 42 24.82 -23.82 40.91
CA THR A 42 24.33 -25.18 41.18
C THR A 42 25.45 -26.14 41.61
N ILE A 43 26.64 -26.01 40.99
CA ILE A 43 27.84 -26.76 41.35
C ILE A 43 28.35 -26.30 42.72
N ALA A 44 28.38 -24.98 42.96
CA ALA A 44 28.80 -24.41 44.23
C ALA A 44 27.91 -24.86 45.40
N ASP A 45 26.59 -24.86 45.21
CA ASP A 45 25.60 -25.33 46.18
C ASP A 45 25.77 -26.83 46.47
N THR A 46 25.96 -27.64 45.43
CA THR A 46 26.23 -29.07 45.55
C THR A 46 27.50 -29.34 46.35
N MET A 47 28.58 -28.61 46.06
CA MET A 47 29.86 -28.75 46.76
C MET A 47 29.78 -28.30 48.22
N THR A 48 29.06 -27.21 48.49
CA THR A 48 28.79 -26.73 49.85
C THR A 48 27.97 -27.74 50.66
N TRP A 49 26.92 -28.31 50.05
CA TRP A 49 26.11 -29.34 50.68
C TRP A 49 26.93 -30.59 50.99
N ARG A 50 27.71 -31.11 50.02
CA ARG A 50 28.55 -32.29 50.24
C ARG A 50 29.63 -32.04 51.30
N TYR A 51 30.22 -30.85 51.33
CA TYR A 51 31.14 -30.45 52.39
C TYR A 51 30.48 -30.49 53.77
N SER A 52 29.22 -30.03 53.89
CA SER A 52 28.46 -30.12 55.15
C SER A 52 28.26 -31.58 55.62
N GLN A 53 28.08 -32.51 54.68
CA GLN A 53 27.98 -33.94 55.00
C GLN A 53 29.30 -34.48 55.55
N VAL A 54 30.44 -34.07 54.98
CA VAL A 54 31.77 -34.45 55.48
C VAL A 54 32.06 -33.86 56.86
N GLN A 55 31.63 -32.62 57.12
CA GLN A 55 31.73 -32.00 58.45
C GLN A 55 30.91 -32.74 59.52
N SER A 56 29.80 -33.35 59.12
CA SER A 56 28.89 -34.06 60.04
C SER A 56 29.43 -35.39 60.57
N ILE A 57 30.51 -35.93 59.98
CA ILE A 57 31.14 -37.18 60.42
C ILE A 57 31.65 -37.03 61.87
N LYS A 58 31.24 -37.92 62.77
CA LYS A 58 31.65 -37.91 64.19
C LYS A 58 31.92 -39.33 64.65
N ALA A 59 32.92 -39.50 65.53
CA ALA A 59 33.16 -40.77 66.20
C ALA A 59 32.06 -41.04 67.24
N SER A 60 31.56 -42.26 67.31
CA SER A 60 30.54 -42.66 68.30
C SER A 60 31.15 -43.07 69.65
N ALA A 61 32.45 -43.34 69.65
CA ALA A 61 33.25 -43.62 70.84
C ALA A 61 34.66 -43.04 70.68
N TRP A 62 35.32 -42.71 71.80
CA TRP A 62 36.63 -42.04 71.82
C TRP A 62 37.72 -42.78 71.03
N TRP A 63 37.68 -44.12 71.00
CA TRP A 63 38.63 -44.96 70.27
C TRP A 63 38.40 -44.98 68.73
N GLN A 64 37.25 -44.49 68.26
CA GLN A 64 36.93 -44.39 66.81
C GLN A 64 37.36 -43.06 66.20
N THR A 65 37.88 -42.12 67.00
CA THR A 65 38.30 -40.79 66.55
C THR A 65 39.28 -40.86 65.36
N PRO A 66 40.34 -41.70 65.38
CA PRO A 66 41.25 -41.81 64.25
C PRO A 66 40.57 -42.32 62.97
N ILE A 67 39.59 -43.22 63.11
CA ILE A 67 38.83 -43.78 61.98
C ILE A 67 37.95 -42.71 61.34
N ALA A 68 37.23 -41.94 62.17
CA ALA A 68 36.39 -40.84 61.71
C ALA A 68 37.19 -39.70 61.07
N GLU A 69 38.39 -39.42 61.57
CA GLU A 69 39.29 -38.41 61.00
C GLU A 69 39.93 -38.86 59.68
N HIS A 70 40.25 -40.15 59.53
CA HIS A 70 40.66 -40.72 58.24
C HIS A 70 39.54 -40.65 57.20
N ASP A 71 38.32 -41.05 57.55
CA ASP A 71 37.15 -40.98 56.65
C ASP A 71 36.85 -39.53 56.22
N LYS A 72 37.02 -38.55 57.12
CA LYS A 72 36.95 -37.12 56.78
C LYS A 72 38.02 -36.72 55.79
N LEU A 73 39.27 -37.11 56.03
CA LEU A 73 40.38 -36.74 55.16
C LEU A 73 40.20 -37.30 53.75
N ASP A 74 39.83 -38.57 53.61
CA ASP A 74 39.59 -39.22 52.31
C ASP A 74 38.45 -38.53 51.55
N LYS A 75 37.33 -38.23 52.23
CA LYS A 75 36.20 -37.53 51.62
C LYS A 75 36.51 -36.08 51.28
N LEU A 76 37.31 -35.37 52.07
CA LEU A 76 37.78 -34.02 51.74
C LEU A 76 38.69 -34.03 50.51
N THR A 77 39.59 -35.00 50.40
CA THR A 77 40.46 -35.17 49.23
C THR A 77 39.65 -35.48 47.98
N LEU A 78 38.65 -36.38 48.07
CA LEU A 78 37.73 -36.65 46.96
C LEU A 78 36.97 -35.38 46.55
N LEU A 79 36.37 -34.68 47.52
CA LEU A 79 35.59 -33.48 47.25
C LEU A 79 36.44 -32.35 46.63
N GLN A 80 37.69 -32.20 47.08
CA GLN A 80 38.65 -31.28 46.50
C GLN A 80 38.97 -31.65 45.03
N SER A 81 39.20 -32.93 44.75
CA SER A 81 39.52 -33.41 43.40
C SER A 81 38.35 -33.19 42.43
N GLU A 82 37.12 -33.44 42.87
CA GLU A 82 35.92 -33.25 42.06
C GLU A 82 35.62 -31.76 41.84
N LEU A 83 35.76 -30.91 42.86
CA LEU A 83 35.64 -29.46 42.70
C LEU A 83 36.64 -28.95 41.66
N GLN A 84 37.90 -29.40 41.73
CA GLN A 84 38.92 -29.02 40.77
C GLN A 84 38.57 -29.50 39.36
N ALA A 85 38.12 -30.75 39.20
CA ALA A 85 37.72 -31.32 37.91
C ALA A 85 36.54 -30.55 37.30
N LEU A 86 35.48 -30.30 38.07
CA LEU A 86 34.30 -29.56 37.59
C LEU A 86 34.64 -28.12 37.21
N TYR A 87 35.45 -27.43 38.03
CA TYR A 87 35.82 -26.06 37.73
C TYR A 87 36.74 -25.96 36.50
N GLN A 88 37.68 -26.91 36.32
CA GLN A 88 38.50 -26.98 35.11
C GLN A 88 37.67 -27.30 33.85
N GLN A 89 36.69 -28.20 33.96
CA GLN A 89 35.75 -28.46 32.86
C GLN A 89 34.99 -27.18 32.49
N GLN A 90 34.45 -26.46 33.47
CA GLN A 90 33.73 -25.21 33.22
C GLN A 90 34.64 -24.14 32.59
N ILE A 91 35.92 -24.06 32.98
CA ILE A 91 36.90 -23.18 32.32
C ILE A 91 37.03 -23.55 30.83
N SER A 92 37.20 -24.84 30.52
CA SER A 92 37.29 -25.32 29.13
C SER A 92 36.03 -24.99 28.33
N ASP A 93 34.84 -25.25 28.89
CA ASP A 93 33.57 -24.95 28.23
C ASP A 93 33.40 -23.44 27.97
N SER A 94 33.85 -22.59 28.92
CA SER A 94 33.80 -21.13 28.79
C SER A 94 34.77 -20.64 27.71
N GLN A 95 35.96 -21.24 27.62
CA GLN A 95 36.93 -20.95 26.57
C GLN A 95 36.37 -21.32 25.19
N ASP A 96 35.84 -22.54 25.03
CA ASP A 96 35.25 -23.00 23.78
C ASP A 96 34.08 -22.10 23.31
N ALA A 97 33.26 -21.65 24.25
CA ALA A 97 32.16 -20.72 23.96
C ALA A 97 32.68 -19.37 23.45
N PHE A 98 33.73 -18.85 24.07
CA PHE A 98 34.38 -17.61 23.66
C PHE A 98 35.04 -17.75 22.27
N GLU A 99 35.74 -18.85 22.00
CA GLU A 99 36.35 -19.10 20.68
C GLU A 99 35.30 -19.15 19.56
N ARG A 100 34.16 -19.82 19.79
CA ARG A 100 33.03 -19.79 18.83
C ARG A 100 32.54 -18.38 18.56
N GLN A 101 32.55 -17.50 19.55
CA GLN A 101 32.12 -16.12 19.39
C GLN A 101 33.12 -15.29 18.58
N ILE A 102 34.43 -15.48 18.80
CA ILE A 102 35.48 -14.90 17.94
C ILE A 102 35.29 -15.35 16.49
N HIS A 103 35.04 -16.63 16.24
CA HIS A 103 34.82 -17.11 14.88
C HIS A 103 33.64 -16.43 14.18
N ARG A 104 32.53 -16.22 14.89
CA ARG A 104 31.36 -15.48 14.37
C ARG A 104 31.69 -14.02 14.09
N TRP A 105 32.43 -13.37 14.99
CA TRP A 105 32.88 -12.00 14.82
C TRP A 105 33.80 -11.84 13.59
N ASN A 106 34.77 -12.73 13.42
CA ASN A 106 35.66 -12.76 12.25
C ASN A 106 34.88 -12.95 10.94
N ALA A 107 33.86 -13.83 10.94
CA ALA A 107 33.01 -14.02 9.77
C ALA A 107 32.21 -12.75 9.43
N ALA A 108 31.64 -12.07 10.42
CA ALA A 108 30.89 -10.83 10.24
C ALA A 108 31.79 -9.68 9.72
N ILE A 109 33.03 -9.56 10.22
CA ILE A 109 34.01 -8.60 9.70
C ILE A 109 34.34 -8.92 8.24
N ALA A 110 34.61 -10.18 7.91
CA ALA A 110 34.95 -10.60 6.54
C ALA A 110 33.80 -10.32 5.56
N GLU A 111 32.56 -10.57 5.98
CA GLU A 111 31.36 -10.21 5.21
C GLU A 111 31.26 -8.69 5.01
N ALA A 112 31.41 -7.91 6.08
CA ALA A 112 31.38 -6.46 6.02
C ALA A 112 32.47 -5.91 5.08
N GLN A 113 33.69 -6.44 5.13
CA GLN A 113 34.77 -6.07 4.23
C GLN A 113 34.45 -6.42 2.76
N THR A 114 33.90 -7.61 2.52
CA THR A 114 33.53 -8.06 1.17
C THR A 114 32.40 -7.22 0.58
N ALA A 115 31.40 -6.88 1.39
CA ALA A 115 30.29 -6.00 1.01
C ALA A 115 30.67 -4.50 1.02
N GLY A 116 31.87 -4.17 1.48
CA GLY A 116 32.31 -2.79 1.69
C GLY A 116 31.48 -2.04 2.74
N VAL A 117 30.85 -2.71 3.70
CA VAL A 117 30.08 -2.07 4.79
C VAL A 117 31.05 -1.51 5.83
N VAL A 118 30.89 -0.23 6.16
CA VAL A 118 31.79 0.47 7.09
C VAL A 118 31.68 -0.06 8.53
N ALA A 119 32.81 -0.52 9.07
CA ALA A 119 32.94 -1.00 10.45
C ALA A 119 33.41 0.09 11.44
N ASP A 120 33.29 1.37 11.08
CA ASP A 120 33.75 2.50 11.90
C ASP A 120 33.22 2.44 13.33
N GLY A 121 34.13 2.66 14.28
CA GLY A 121 33.86 2.65 15.72
C GLY A 121 33.83 1.26 16.36
N LEU A 122 34.17 0.19 15.64
CA LEU A 122 34.26 -1.18 16.15
C LEU A 122 35.72 -1.64 16.24
N ASP A 123 36.07 -2.42 17.25
CA ASP A 123 37.40 -3.03 17.38
C ASP A 123 37.54 -4.20 16.39
N VAL A 124 37.84 -3.86 15.13
CA VAL A 124 38.04 -4.83 14.04
C VAL A 124 39.37 -5.60 14.16
N ASP A 125 40.23 -5.24 15.12
CA ASP A 125 41.49 -5.95 15.38
C ASP A 125 41.28 -7.08 16.39
N THR A 126 41.07 -8.27 15.84
CA THR A 126 40.81 -9.49 16.62
C THR A 126 42.04 -10.03 17.33
N SER A 127 43.24 -9.49 17.04
CA SER A 127 44.48 -9.89 17.71
C SER A 127 44.45 -9.56 19.21
N ARG A 128 43.78 -8.47 19.58
CA ARG A 128 43.61 -8.04 20.97
C ARG A 128 42.77 -9.03 21.78
N PHE A 129 41.64 -9.51 21.23
CA PHE A 129 40.78 -10.49 21.88
C PHE A 129 41.46 -11.85 22.03
N THR A 130 42.23 -12.26 21.02
CA THR A 130 43.02 -13.51 21.04
C THR A 130 44.10 -13.47 22.13
N ASN A 131 44.76 -12.31 22.30
CA ASN A 131 45.76 -12.11 23.36
C ASN A 131 45.14 -12.11 24.76
N TYR A 132 43.96 -11.53 24.95
CA TYR A 132 43.27 -11.56 26.25
C TYR A 132 42.69 -12.94 26.59
N ALA A 133 42.28 -13.72 25.59
CA ALA A 133 41.84 -15.11 25.76
C ALA A 133 42.93 -15.95 26.45
N ALA A 134 44.18 -15.80 26.00
CA ALA A 134 45.34 -16.49 26.55
C ALA A 134 45.69 -16.08 27.99
N LEU A 135 45.18 -14.94 28.46
CA LEU A 135 45.40 -14.41 29.82
C LEU A 135 44.24 -14.72 30.78
N SER A 136 43.09 -15.16 30.26
CA SER A 136 41.93 -15.53 31.08
C SER A 136 42.06 -16.96 31.62
N SER A 137 41.80 -17.15 32.92
CA SER A 137 41.93 -18.43 33.62
C SER A 137 40.69 -18.80 34.45
N THR A 138 39.60 -18.05 34.30
CA THR A 138 38.35 -18.23 35.06
C THR A 138 37.13 -18.09 34.14
N PRO A 139 36.00 -18.76 34.44
CA PRO A 139 34.76 -18.59 33.68
C PRO A 139 34.31 -17.13 33.55
N ASN A 140 34.36 -16.35 34.64
CA ASN A 140 34.02 -14.92 34.63
C ASN A 140 34.90 -14.10 33.68
N GLY A 141 36.19 -14.45 33.56
CA GLY A 141 37.10 -13.79 32.61
C GLY A 141 36.67 -14.01 31.16
N PHE A 142 36.31 -15.24 30.79
CA PHE A 142 35.80 -15.55 29.46
C PHE A 142 34.44 -14.91 29.20
N ILE A 143 33.53 -14.88 30.18
CA ILE A 143 32.22 -14.22 30.06
C ILE A 143 32.37 -12.71 29.84
N ALA A 144 33.29 -12.05 30.55
CA ALA A 144 33.51 -10.62 30.38
C ALA A 144 34.05 -10.28 28.97
N LEU A 145 35.00 -11.08 28.47
CA LEU A 145 35.52 -10.92 27.10
C LEU A 145 34.44 -11.20 26.05
N ALA A 146 33.63 -12.25 26.26
CA ALA A 146 32.49 -12.59 25.42
C ALA A 146 31.46 -11.45 25.35
N SER A 147 31.17 -10.77 26.47
CA SER A 147 30.22 -9.65 26.49
C SER A 147 30.65 -8.51 25.55
N VAL A 148 31.94 -8.15 25.55
CA VAL A 148 32.46 -7.08 24.70
C VAL A 148 32.28 -7.41 23.22
N ILE A 149 32.67 -8.63 22.81
CA ILE A 149 32.50 -9.08 21.42
C ILE A 149 31.01 -9.14 21.05
N SER A 150 30.13 -9.46 22.00
CA SER A 150 28.68 -9.57 21.75
C SER A 150 28.06 -8.22 21.39
N ASP A 151 28.46 -7.16 22.08
CA ASP A 151 27.94 -5.82 21.84
C ASP A 151 28.40 -5.27 20.48
N GLU A 152 29.68 -5.50 20.14
CA GLU A 152 30.24 -5.14 18.83
C GLU A 152 29.61 -5.95 17.69
N ALA A 153 29.45 -7.27 17.88
CA ALA A 153 28.81 -8.16 16.91
C ALA A 153 27.35 -7.78 16.67
N THR A 154 26.61 -7.41 17.72
CA THR A 154 25.22 -6.96 17.60
C THR A 154 25.13 -5.70 16.75
N THR A 155 26.05 -4.75 16.96
CA THR A 155 26.11 -3.50 16.18
C THR A 155 26.43 -3.78 14.71
N LEU A 156 27.46 -4.59 14.42
CA LEU A 156 27.85 -4.91 13.04
C LEU A 156 26.75 -5.70 12.32
N ASN A 157 26.15 -6.69 12.98
CA ASN A 157 25.08 -7.49 12.40
C ASN A 157 23.84 -6.63 12.09
N GLY A 158 23.53 -5.64 12.93
CA GLY A 158 22.50 -4.64 12.66
C GLY A 158 22.81 -3.83 11.40
N ARG A 159 24.05 -3.36 11.24
CA ARG A 159 24.50 -2.63 10.04
C ARG A 159 24.43 -3.49 8.77
N LEU A 160 24.88 -4.75 8.83
CA LEU A 160 24.80 -5.71 7.72
C LEU A 160 23.35 -5.99 7.34
N THR A 161 22.48 -6.24 8.32
CA THR A 161 21.05 -6.47 8.07
C THR A 161 20.40 -5.27 7.39
N ALA A 162 20.67 -4.05 7.87
CA ALA A 162 20.16 -2.83 7.26
C ALA A 162 20.70 -2.63 5.82
N TYR A 163 21.98 -2.90 5.60
CA TYR A 163 22.61 -2.83 4.28
C TYR A 163 21.95 -3.82 3.29
N HIS A 164 21.79 -5.09 3.68
CA HIS A 164 21.15 -6.11 2.85
C HIS A 164 19.71 -5.76 2.50
N ALA A 165 18.94 -5.27 3.48
CA ALA A 165 17.57 -4.81 3.25
C ALA A 165 17.52 -3.64 2.26
N ALA A 166 18.39 -2.63 2.43
CA ALA A 166 18.48 -1.50 1.51
C ALA A 166 18.92 -1.95 0.10
N ARG A 167 19.85 -2.90 0.01
CA ARG A 167 20.33 -3.46 -1.27
C ARG A 167 19.21 -4.17 -2.02
N ALA A 168 18.43 -5.00 -1.32
CA ALA A 168 17.27 -5.68 -1.89
C ALA A 168 16.22 -4.69 -2.41
N GLN A 169 16.00 -3.56 -1.73
CA GLN A 169 15.10 -2.51 -2.21
C GLN A 169 15.62 -1.83 -3.47
N VAL A 170 16.93 -1.55 -3.56
CA VAL A 170 17.57 -1.00 -4.76
C VAL A 170 17.42 -1.97 -5.94
N ASP A 171 17.67 -3.26 -5.73
CA ASP A 171 17.53 -4.29 -6.79
C ASP A 171 16.09 -4.41 -7.27
N ALA A 172 15.12 -4.39 -6.35
CA ALA A 172 13.69 -4.40 -6.70
C ALA A 172 13.28 -3.14 -7.48
N ALA A 173 13.80 -1.97 -7.11
CA ALA A 173 13.54 -0.72 -7.83
C ALA A 173 14.12 -0.74 -9.24
N GLU A 174 15.33 -1.29 -9.43
CA GLU A 174 15.94 -1.47 -10.74
C GLU A 174 15.10 -2.40 -11.63
N GLN A 175 14.69 -3.57 -11.12
CA GLN A 175 13.85 -4.52 -11.85
C GLN A 175 12.49 -3.91 -12.27
N ASN A 176 11.91 -3.06 -11.43
CA ASN A 176 10.69 -2.32 -11.77
C ASN A 176 10.93 -1.38 -12.95
N ILE A 177 12.00 -0.58 -12.95
CA ILE A 177 12.33 0.30 -14.08
C ILE A 177 12.57 -0.50 -15.35
N GLN A 178 13.31 -1.62 -15.28
CA GLN A 178 13.55 -2.49 -16.44
C GLN A 178 12.23 -2.99 -17.04
N SER A 179 11.28 -3.41 -16.20
CA SER A 179 9.94 -3.84 -16.62
C SER A 179 9.14 -2.71 -17.27
N LEU A 180 9.18 -1.51 -16.68
CA LEU A 180 8.52 -0.32 -17.22
C LEU A 180 9.13 0.12 -18.56
N LEU A 181 10.45 0.10 -18.68
CA LEU A 181 11.16 0.41 -19.92
C LEU A 181 10.88 -0.62 -21.01
N ALA A 182 10.77 -1.91 -20.66
CA ALA A 182 10.39 -2.95 -21.61
C ALA A 182 8.96 -2.75 -22.14
N ASN A 183 8.01 -2.40 -21.26
CA ASN A 183 6.64 -2.05 -21.66
C ASN A 183 6.65 -0.81 -22.58
N ALA A 184 7.33 0.26 -22.16
CA ALA A 184 7.43 1.48 -22.94
C ALA A 184 8.15 1.27 -24.28
N GLY A 185 9.10 0.32 -24.34
CA GLY A 185 9.82 -0.06 -25.56
C GLY A 185 8.94 -0.66 -26.65
N GLN A 186 7.71 -1.07 -26.34
CA GLN A 186 6.70 -1.45 -27.34
C GLN A 186 6.22 -0.26 -28.20
N TYR A 187 6.55 0.96 -27.80
CA TYR A 187 6.18 2.20 -28.47
C TYR A 187 7.43 2.90 -29.01
N PRO A 188 7.82 2.66 -30.28
CA PRO A 188 9.08 3.13 -30.84
C PRO A 188 9.28 4.65 -30.81
N GLN A 189 8.18 5.41 -30.73
CA GLN A 189 8.21 6.87 -30.66
C GLN A 189 8.63 7.43 -29.30
N LEU A 190 8.60 6.63 -28.23
CA LEU A 190 8.89 7.11 -26.88
C LEU A 190 10.39 7.39 -26.68
N LYS A 191 10.70 8.56 -26.13
CA LYS A 191 12.07 8.98 -25.83
C LYS A 191 12.55 8.35 -24.52
N LEU A 192 13.03 7.11 -24.58
CA LEU A 192 13.42 6.33 -23.40
C LEU A 192 14.90 6.46 -22.99
N ALA A 193 15.75 6.98 -23.88
CA ALA A 193 17.21 7.04 -23.67
C ALA A 193 17.59 7.81 -22.39
N GLY A 194 16.87 8.88 -22.05
CA GLY A 194 17.12 9.64 -20.83
C GLY A 194 16.87 8.82 -19.56
N PHE A 195 15.78 8.03 -19.52
CA PHE A 195 15.48 7.17 -18.39
C PHE A 195 16.46 6.00 -18.26
N GLN A 196 16.87 5.42 -19.40
CA GLN A 196 17.91 4.39 -19.44
C GLN A 196 19.24 4.91 -18.89
N ALA A 197 19.64 6.13 -19.26
CA ALA A 197 20.85 6.76 -18.75
C ALA A 197 20.77 7.07 -17.25
N GLN A 198 19.61 7.55 -16.76
CA GLN A 198 19.39 7.79 -15.33
C GLN A 198 19.47 6.50 -14.52
N MET A 199 18.85 5.41 -14.99
CA MET A 199 18.94 4.10 -14.35
C MET A 199 20.40 3.62 -14.30
N ALA A 200 21.11 3.66 -15.42
CA ALA A 200 22.51 3.25 -15.50
C ALA A 200 23.44 4.07 -14.57
N ALA A 201 23.20 5.38 -14.49
CA ALA A 201 23.96 6.26 -13.59
C ALA A 201 23.68 5.94 -12.11
N ALA A 202 22.42 5.67 -11.74
CA ALA A 202 22.07 5.28 -10.38
C ALA A 202 22.68 3.92 -10.00
N THR A 203 22.60 2.92 -10.89
CA THR A 203 23.16 1.58 -10.64
C THR A 203 24.69 1.59 -10.55
N ALA A 204 25.37 2.49 -11.27
CA ALA A 204 26.82 2.65 -11.17
C ALA A 204 27.28 3.12 -9.77
N GLY A 205 26.43 3.83 -9.03
CA GLY A 205 26.72 4.30 -7.68
C GLY A 205 26.66 3.20 -6.60
N VAL A 206 26.06 2.06 -6.91
CA VAL A 206 25.83 0.97 -5.93
C VAL A 206 27.15 0.44 -5.36
N SER A 207 28.18 0.25 -6.19
CA SER A 207 29.46 -0.29 -5.75
C SER A 207 30.22 0.64 -4.79
N SER A 208 29.87 1.92 -4.76
CA SER A 208 30.44 2.92 -3.83
C SER A 208 29.59 3.12 -2.57
N ALA A 209 28.45 2.45 -2.45
CA ALA A 209 27.57 2.58 -1.29
C ALA A 209 27.98 1.60 -0.19
N HIS A 210 28.68 2.13 0.81
CA HIS A 210 29.32 1.36 1.89
C HIS A 210 28.42 1.21 3.15
N GLY A 211 27.11 1.26 2.97
CA GLY A 211 26.12 1.17 4.05
C GLY A 211 24.71 1.49 3.58
N ALA A 212 23.70 1.24 4.43
CA ALA A 212 22.29 1.49 4.10
C ALA A 212 22.03 2.96 3.71
N ASP A 213 22.65 3.91 4.41
CA ASP A 213 22.50 5.35 4.13
C ASP A 213 23.07 5.75 2.76
N GLY A 214 24.12 5.07 2.30
CA GLY A 214 24.70 5.28 0.96
C GLY A 214 23.78 4.78 -0.16
N LEU A 215 22.95 3.76 0.11
CA LEU A 215 21.98 3.20 -0.84
C LEU A 215 20.69 4.02 -0.91
N ALA A 216 20.34 4.76 0.14
CA ALA A 216 19.12 5.58 0.19
C ALA A 216 18.98 6.59 -0.97
N PRO A 217 19.98 7.43 -1.32
CA PRO A 217 19.86 8.34 -2.46
C PRO A 217 19.77 7.61 -3.80
N ILE A 218 20.40 6.44 -3.93
CA ILE A 218 20.31 5.59 -5.14
C ILE A 218 18.89 5.07 -5.30
N LEU A 219 18.30 4.55 -4.22
CA LEU A 219 16.92 4.08 -4.20
C LEU A 219 15.95 5.20 -4.59
N ALA A 220 16.11 6.40 -4.03
CA ALA A 220 15.28 7.55 -4.36
C ALA A 220 15.38 7.94 -5.85
N GLN A 221 16.58 7.94 -6.42
CA GLN A 221 16.80 8.21 -7.84
C GLN A 221 16.12 7.17 -8.73
N LEU A 222 16.24 5.88 -8.41
CA LEU A 222 15.58 4.80 -9.13
C LEU A 222 14.05 4.93 -9.07
N GLN A 223 13.50 5.19 -7.88
CA GLN A 223 12.05 5.41 -7.72
C GLN A 223 11.55 6.61 -8.53
N GLN A 224 12.31 7.71 -8.58
CA GLN A 224 11.98 8.88 -9.39
C GLN A 224 12.00 8.55 -10.89
N THR A 225 13.02 7.81 -11.35
CA THR A 225 13.09 7.35 -12.75
C THR A 225 11.91 6.44 -13.10
N ALA A 226 11.54 5.51 -12.21
CA ALA A 226 10.36 4.65 -12.40
C ALA A 226 9.06 5.48 -12.52
N ALA A 227 8.87 6.46 -11.64
CA ALA A 227 7.73 7.38 -11.68
C ALA A 227 7.69 8.19 -12.99
N GLY A 228 8.85 8.61 -13.50
CA GLY A 228 8.96 9.30 -14.78
C GLY A 228 8.54 8.43 -15.97
N VAL A 229 9.00 7.18 -16.05
CA VAL A 229 8.59 6.24 -17.11
C VAL A 229 7.09 5.95 -17.04
N GLN A 230 6.55 5.73 -15.83
CA GLN A 230 5.12 5.52 -15.64
C GLN A 230 4.30 6.77 -16.03
N GLY A 231 4.78 7.96 -15.68
CA GLY A 231 4.16 9.24 -16.07
C GLY A 231 4.05 9.39 -17.58
N LEU A 232 5.14 9.06 -18.31
CA LEU A 232 5.14 9.06 -19.78
C LEU A 232 4.10 8.10 -20.37
N LEU A 233 4.03 6.86 -19.85
CA LEU A 233 3.05 5.86 -20.29
C LEU A 233 1.60 6.32 -20.03
N ASN A 234 1.36 6.92 -18.86
CA ASN A 234 0.04 7.44 -18.50
C ASN A 234 -0.39 8.59 -19.43
N SER A 235 0.48 9.57 -19.68
CA SER A 235 0.18 10.68 -20.60
C SER A 235 -0.08 10.19 -22.01
N ARG A 236 0.70 9.21 -22.50
CA ARG A 236 0.43 8.55 -23.78
C ARG A 236 -0.97 7.94 -23.81
N ASN A 237 -1.32 7.09 -22.84
CA ASN A 237 -2.60 6.42 -22.78
C ASN A 237 -3.78 7.40 -22.71
N ASN A 238 -3.63 8.47 -21.92
CA ASN A 238 -4.62 9.53 -21.81
C ASN A 238 -4.85 10.23 -23.16
N ALA A 239 -3.77 10.60 -23.87
CA ALA A 239 -3.87 11.28 -25.15
C ALA A 239 -4.53 10.39 -26.23
N PHE A 240 -4.19 9.09 -26.31
CA PHE A 240 -4.84 8.15 -27.22
C PHE A 240 -6.31 7.88 -26.84
N GLY A 241 -6.63 7.80 -25.54
CA GLY A 241 -8.01 7.72 -25.07
C GLY A 241 -8.82 8.95 -25.46
N GLN A 242 -8.22 10.14 -25.33
CA GLN A 242 -8.84 11.40 -25.72
C GLN A 242 -9.05 11.50 -27.25
N LEU A 243 -8.12 10.96 -28.05
CA LEU A 243 -8.28 10.83 -29.51
C LEU A 243 -9.47 9.93 -29.87
N ALA A 244 -9.61 8.77 -29.21
CA ALA A 244 -10.75 7.89 -29.41
C ALA A 244 -12.07 8.58 -29.04
N ALA A 245 -12.10 9.29 -27.91
CA ALA A 245 -13.28 10.01 -27.44
C ALA A 245 -13.71 11.12 -28.40
N VAL A 246 -12.76 11.93 -28.92
CA VAL A 246 -13.11 13.00 -29.88
C VAL A 246 -13.56 12.45 -31.23
N ARG A 247 -12.99 11.34 -31.71
CA ARG A 247 -13.45 10.66 -32.93
C ARG A 247 -14.87 10.13 -32.80
N SER A 248 -15.21 9.56 -31.64
CA SER A 248 -16.59 9.14 -31.34
C SER A 248 -17.55 10.33 -31.34
N THR A 249 -17.18 11.45 -30.72
CA THR A 249 -18.01 12.67 -30.74
C THR A 249 -18.15 13.25 -32.16
N LEU A 250 -17.09 13.19 -32.98
CA LEU A 250 -17.14 13.61 -34.38
C LEU A 250 -18.14 12.76 -35.18
N ALA A 251 -18.08 11.43 -35.03
CA ALA A 251 -19.02 10.52 -35.70
C ALA A 251 -20.47 10.81 -35.30
N SER A 252 -20.73 11.07 -34.01
CA SER A 252 -22.05 11.48 -33.53
C SER A 252 -22.50 12.81 -34.17
N ALA A 253 -21.63 13.81 -34.24
CA ALA A 253 -21.92 15.09 -34.88
C ALA A 253 -22.25 14.92 -36.38
N GLN A 254 -21.50 14.09 -37.09
CA GLN A 254 -21.73 13.79 -38.50
C GLN A 254 -23.04 13.04 -38.72
N SER A 255 -23.37 12.08 -37.86
CA SER A 255 -24.60 11.26 -37.99
C SER A 255 -25.88 12.09 -37.94
N ILE A 256 -25.86 13.23 -37.24
CA ILE A 256 -27.00 14.16 -37.15
C ILE A 256 -26.89 15.34 -38.12
N GLY A 257 -25.87 15.37 -38.98
CA GLY A 257 -25.61 16.48 -39.89
C GLY A 257 -25.36 17.81 -39.18
N ALA A 258 -24.65 17.78 -38.05
CA ALA A 258 -24.17 19.00 -37.39
C ALA A 258 -23.02 19.62 -38.20
N SER A 259 -22.87 20.95 -38.13
CA SER A 259 -21.76 21.64 -38.78
C SER A 259 -20.47 21.40 -37.98
N VAL A 260 -19.60 20.52 -38.48
CA VAL A 260 -18.35 20.13 -37.82
C VAL A 260 -17.14 20.98 -38.23
N GLY A 261 -17.33 21.95 -39.13
CA GLY A 261 -16.26 22.85 -39.60
C GLY A 261 -14.99 22.10 -40.02
N ASN A 262 -13.83 22.61 -39.61
CA ASN A 262 -12.52 22.00 -39.89
C ASN A 262 -12.08 20.96 -38.84
N SER A 263 -12.93 20.59 -37.88
CA SER A 263 -12.57 19.63 -36.83
C SER A 263 -12.08 18.27 -37.36
N PRO A 264 -12.63 17.68 -38.45
CA PRO A 264 -12.09 16.43 -39.01
C PRO A 264 -10.60 16.52 -39.37
N ASN A 265 -10.19 17.59 -40.05
CA ASN A 265 -8.79 17.77 -40.46
C ASN A 265 -7.90 18.09 -39.26
N ALA A 266 -8.38 18.89 -38.31
CA ALA A 266 -7.65 19.19 -37.07
C ALA A 266 -7.41 17.91 -36.24
N ILE A 267 -8.42 17.06 -36.07
CA ILE A 267 -8.30 15.78 -35.36
C ILE A 267 -7.33 14.85 -36.08
N ASN A 268 -7.37 14.79 -37.41
CA ASN A 268 -6.43 13.97 -38.20
C ASN A 268 -4.99 14.46 -38.07
N SER A 269 -4.77 15.78 -38.08
CA SER A 269 -3.44 16.38 -37.86
C SER A 269 -2.91 16.08 -36.44
N LEU A 270 -3.75 16.25 -35.41
CA LEU A 270 -3.40 15.93 -34.03
C LEU A 270 -3.10 14.44 -33.84
N ALA A 271 -3.86 13.55 -34.50
CA ALA A 271 -3.60 12.12 -34.47
C ALA A 271 -2.25 11.76 -35.10
N ALA A 272 -1.87 12.41 -36.21
CA ALA A 272 -0.56 12.22 -36.82
C ALA A 272 0.57 12.69 -35.89
N GLN A 273 0.42 13.85 -35.25
CA GLN A 273 1.38 14.35 -34.26
C GLN A 273 1.51 13.41 -33.06
N LEU A 274 0.39 12.84 -32.60
CA LEU A 274 0.35 11.90 -31.48
C LEU A 274 1.14 10.61 -31.77
N ASN A 275 1.13 10.13 -33.02
CA ASN A 275 1.91 8.95 -33.43
C ASN A 275 3.42 9.21 -33.39
N SER A 276 3.86 10.46 -33.51
CA SER A 276 5.26 10.88 -33.42
C SER A 276 5.68 11.45 -32.06
N ALA A 277 4.73 11.63 -31.13
CA ALA A 277 5.01 12.21 -29.82
C ALA A 277 5.82 11.24 -28.96
N GLY A 278 6.88 11.74 -28.32
CA GLY A 278 7.82 10.90 -27.58
C GLY A 278 8.04 11.28 -26.12
N ASP A 279 7.51 12.42 -25.67
CA ASP A 279 7.68 12.94 -24.32
C ASP A 279 6.33 13.35 -23.70
N GLN A 280 6.32 13.40 -22.37
CA GLN A 280 5.12 13.60 -21.56
C GLN A 280 4.42 14.94 -21.89
N GLY A 281 5.18 16.04 -21.94
CA GLY A 281 4.62 17.37 -22.20
C GLY A 281 3.96 17.48 -23.56
N THR A 282 4.50 16.82 -24.59
CA THR A 282 3.89 16.75 -25.91
C THR A 282 2.56 15.97 -25.86
N PHE A 283 2.51 14.82 -25.19
CA PHE A 283 1.27 14.07 -25.02
C PHE A 283 0.19 14.87 -24.29
N ASP A 284 0.55 15.55 -23.21
CA ASP A 284 -0.39 16.35 -22.41
C ASP A 284 -0.96 17.53 -23.23
N SER A 285 -0.10 18.22 -24.00
CA SER A 285 -0.52 19.29 -24.91
C SER A 285 -1.47 18.79 -26.00
N LEU A 286 -1.14 17.66 -26.65
CA LEU A 286 -2.00 17.08 -27.69
C LEU A 286 -3.33 16.61 -27.11
N SER A 287 -3.34 16.02 -25.92
CA SER A 287 -4.55 15.64 -25.20
C SER A 287 -5.46 16.84 -24.95
N ALA A 288 -4.91 17.95 -24.47
CA ALA A 288 -5.66 19.19 -24.26
C ALA A 288 -6.27 19.74 -25.57
N GLN A 289 -5.52 19.71 -26.67
CA GLN A 289 -6.02 20.14 -27.99
C GLN A 289 -7.14 19.23 -28.51
N LEU A 290 -7.01 17.91 -28.35
CA LEU A 290 -8.06 16.95 -28.69
C LEU A 290 -9.32 17.15 -27.82
N TYR A 291 -9.13 17.50 -26.54
CA TYR A 291 -10.24 17.85 -25.65
C TYR A 291 -10.96 19.14 -26.09
N ALA A 292 -10.22 20.16 -26.52
CA ALA A 292 -10.82 21.36 -27.10
C ALA A 292 -11.66 21.05 -28.35
N GLN A 293 -11.16 20.21 -29.26
CA GLN A 293 -11.92 19.75 -30.44
C GLN A 293 -13.20 18.99 -30.04
N LYS A 294 -13.14 18.16 -28.99
CA LYS A 294 -14.31 17.47 -28.44
C LYS A 294 -15.37 18.46 -27.98
N GLN A 295 -14.99 19.53 -27.30
CA GLN A 295 -15.93 20.58 -26.88
C GLN A 295 -16.55 21.32 -28.05
N THR A 296 -15.76 21.67 -29.07
CA THR A 296 -16.27 22.29 -30.31
C THR A 296 -17.34 21.41 -30.96
N LEU A 297 -17.10 20.10 -31.07
CA LEU A 297 -18.04 19.15 -31.63
C LEU A 297 -19.29 18.96 -30.75
N ALA A 298 -19.12 18.89 -29.43
CA ALA A 298 -20.24 18.82 -28.50
C ALA A 298 -21.17 20.05 -28.62
N ASN A 299 -20.58 21.24 -28.76
CA ASN A 299 -21.35 22.45 -29.02
C ASN A 299 -22.06 22.43 -30.39
N ALA A 300 -21.39 21.93 -31.44
CA ALA A 300 -22.03 21.77 -32.75
C ALA A 300 -23.22 20.81 -32.71
N ILE A 301 -23.10 19.70 -31.96
CA ILE A 301 -24.20 18.77 -31.70
C ILE A 301 -25.36 19.48 -31.02
N TYR A 302 -25.07 20.19 -29.92
CA TYR A 302 -26.07 20.95 -29.18
C TYR A 302 -26.79 21.96 -30.07
N MET A 303 -26.06 22.77 -30.83
CA MET A 303 -26.62 23.78 -31.74
C MET A 303 -27.48 23.17 -32.84
N LYS A 304 -27.11 21.99 -33.35
CA LYS A 304 -27.91 21.26 -34.34
C LYS A 304 -29.19 20.71 -33.72
N GLN A 305 -29.09 20.11 -32.53
CA GLN A 305 -30.22 19.51 -31.83
C GLN A 305 -31.22 20.57 -31.37
N MET A 306 -30.78 21.76 -30.96
CA MET A 306 -31.62 22.87 -30.51
C MET A 306 -32.14 23.78 -31.64
N GLN A 307 -31.94 23.44 -32.92
CA GLN A 307 -32.63 24.17 -33.99
C GLN A 307 -34.16 24.09 -33.81
N PRO A 308 -34.93 25.09 -34.25
CA PRO A 308 -36.38 24.95 -34.29
C PRO A 308 -36.81 23.70 -35.06
N VAL A 309 -37.86 23.02 -34.61
CA VAL A 309 -38.44 21.88 -35.34
C VAL A 309 -39.25 22.42 -36.50
N ALA A 310 -38.72 22.32 -37.71
CA ALA A 310 -39.32 22.89 -38.92
C ALA A 310 -40.78 22.43 -39.09
N TYR A 311 -41.67 23.42 -39.22
CA TYR A 311 -43.09 23.22 -39.51
C TYR A 311 -43.65 24.48 -40.17
N ASN A 312 -44.57 24.33 -41.12
CA ASN A 312 -45.27 25.46 -41.71
C ASN A 312 -46.39 25.91 -40.75
N ALA A 313 -46.03 26.77 -39.79
CA ALA A 313 -46.92 27.14 -38.69
C ALA A 313 -48.09 28.06 -39.11
N GLY A 314 -47.96 28.80 -40.23
CA GLY A 314 -48.95 29.78 -40.66
C GLY A 314 -49.22 30.86 -39.60
N ALA A 315 -50.41 31.47 -39.66
CA ALA A 315 -50.89 32.39 -38.62
C ALA A 315 -51.41 31.63 -37.38
N GLY A 316 -51.25 32.20 -36.19
CA GLY A 316 -51.71 31.62 -34.93
C GLY A 316 -50.60 30.95 -34.10
N LYS A 317 -51.01 30.17 -33.09
CA LYS A 317 -50.11 29.52 -32.13
C LYS A 317 -50.02 28.02 -32.39
N LEU A 318 -48.80 27.49 -32.36
CA LEU A 318 -48.51 26.08 -32.61
C LEU A 318 -47.39 25.59 -31.70
N ILE A 319 -47.51 24.36 -31.21
CA ILE A 319 -46.45 23.63 -30.53
C ILE A 319 -46.05 22.45 -31.41
N VAL A 320 -44.75 22.27 -31.66
CA VAL A 320 -44.21 21.15 -32.41
C VAL A 320 -43.22 20.40 -31.53
N ILE A 321 -43.40 19.09 -31.38
CA ILE A 321 -42.56 18.20 -30.60
C ILE A 321 -41.90 17.20 -31.54
N SER A 322 -40.57 17.21 -31.60
CA SER A 322 -39.79 16.18 -32.28
C SER A 322 -39.40 15.08 -31.29
N LEU A 323 -39.86 13.86 -31.56
CA LEU A 323 -39.51 12.66 -30.82
C LEU A 323 -38.08 12.20 -31.13
N SER A 324 -37.57 12.39 -32.36
CA SER A 324 -36.17 11.99 -32.65
C SER A 324 -35.17 12.90 -31.94
N ARG A 325 -35.47 14.20 -31.84
CA ARG A 325 -34.58 15.21 -31.27
C ARG A 325 -34.87 15.49 -29.80
N GLN A 326 -36.00 15.03 -29.27
CA GLN A 326 -36.49 15.34 -27.93
C GLN A 326 -36.52 16.87 -27.69
N VAL A 327 -37.07 17.61 -28.64
CA VAL A 327 -37.17 19.08 -28.62
C VAL A 327 -38.60 19.50 -28.88
N LEU A 328 -39.05 20.50 -28.12
CA LEU A 328 -40.29 21.23 -28.32
C LEU A 328 -39.97 22.62 -28.86
N THR A 329 -40.64 23.01 -29.94
CA THR A 329 -40.62 24.36 -30.49
C THR A 329 -42.02 24.95 -30.47
N ALA A 330 -42.18 26.15 -29.91
CA ALA A 330 -43.41 26.91 -29.97
C ALA A 330 -43.31 28.02 -31.02
N TYR A 331 -44.36 28.16 -31.82
CA TYR A 331 -44.48 29.12 -32.91
C TYR A 331 -45.65 30.07 -32.68
N GLN A 332 -45.45 31.35 -32.97
CA GLN A 332 -46.49 32.37 -33.05
C GLN A 332 -46.39 33.09 -34.40
N ASP A 333 -47.45 33.02 -35.20
CA ASP A 333 -47.56 33.72 -36.49
C ASP A 333 -46.36 33.46 -37.42
N GLY A 334 -45.94 32.19 -37.49
CA GLY A 334 -44.79 31.74 -38.27
C GLY A 334 -43.42 31.94 -37.59
N GLY A 335 -43.34 32.77 -36.55
CA GLY A 335 -42.10 33.03 -35.79
C GLY A 335 -41.91 32.07 -34.62
N VAL A 336 -40.66 31.65 -34.37
CA VAL A 336 -40.31 30.83 -33.20
C VAL A 336 -40.27 31.70 -31.95
N VAL A 337 -41.00 31.30 -30.91
CA VAL A 337 -41.04 32.02 -29.61
C VAL A 337 -40.38 31.23 -28.46
N LEU A 338 -40.27 29.91 -28.59
CA LEU A 338 -39.55 29.05 -27.64
C LEU A 338 -38.97 27.84 -28.37
N THR A 339 -37.77 27.42 -28.00
CA THR A 339 -37.25 26.08 -28.29
C THR A 339 -36.59 25.53 -27.03
N THR A 340 -36.96 24.31 -26.64
CA THR A 340 -36.46 23.69 -25.41
C THR A 340 -36.36 22.18 -25.56
N TYR A 341 -35.39 21.58 -24.85
CA TYR A 341 -35.36 20.13 -24.71
C TYR A 341 -36.56 19.64 -23.90
N VAL A 342 -37.05 18.47 -24.24
CA VAL A 342 -38.12 17.77 -23.52
C VAL A 342 -37.71 16.33 -23.23
N ALA A 343 -38.51 15.63 -22.43
CA ALA A 343 -38.44 14.18 -22.32
C ALA A 343 -39.84 13.61 -22.59
N THR A 344 -39.92 12.69 -23.55
CA THR A 344 -41.17 12.10 -24.03
C THR A 344 -41.31 10.64 -23.58
N GLY A 345 -42.39 9.99 -24.00
CA GLY A 345 -42.72 8.62 -23.65
C GLY A 345 -41.63 7.61 -24.00
N ARG A 346 -41.43 6.64 -23.11
CA ARG A 346 -40.51 5.52 -23.34
C ARG A 346 -41.02 4.60 -24.45
N PRO A 347 -40.17 3.75 -25.06
CA PRO A 347 -40.61 2.86 -26.15
C PRO A 347 -41.84 2.00 -25.82
N ALA A 348 -41.96 1.54 -24.56
CA ALA A 348 -43.12 0.75 -24.11
C ALA A 348 -44.40 1.57 -23.86
N LEU A 349 -44.27 2.89 -23.65
CA LEU A 349 -45.37 3.83 -23.37
C LEU A 349 -45.11 5.15 -24.14
N PRO A 350 -45.15 5.11 -25.48
CA PRO A 350 -44.66 6.20 -26.30
C PRO A 350 -45.62 7.39 -26.26
N THR A 351 -45.07 8.59 -26.49
CA THR A 351 -45.89 9.73 -26.89
C THR A 351 -46.31 9.51 -28.35
N PRO A 352 -47.62 9.41 -28.65
CA PRO A 352 -48.07 9.09 -30.00
C PRO A 352 -47.81 10.27 -30.97
N PRO A 353 -47.24 10.02 -32.15
CA PRO A 353 -47.19 11.02 -33.23
C PRO A 353 -48.60 11.38 -33.72
N GLY A 354 -48.82 12.64 -34.09
CA GLY A 354 -50.10 13.11 -34.58
C GLY A 354 -50.28 14.62 -34.49
N VAL A 355 -51.44 15.08 -34.92
CA VAL A 355 -51.89 16.47 -34.76
C VAL A 355 -53.01 16.49 -33.73
N TYR A 356 -52.85 17.33 -32.73
CA TYR A 356 -53.68 17.41 -31.54
C TYR A 356 -53.99 18.86 -31.19
N HIS A 357 -54.84 19.07 -30.19
CA HIS A 357 -55.16 20.38 -29.65
C HIS A 357 -55.15 20.37 -28.14
N ILE A 358 -54.69 21.46 -27.52
CA ILE A 358 -54.80 21.64 -26.08
C ILE A 358 -56.28 21.76 -25.71
N PHE A 359 -56.82 20.78 -24.99
CA PHE A 359 -58.24 20.75 -24.62
C PHE A 359 -58.49 20.82 -23.11
N ALA A 360 -57.44 20.75 -22.29
CA ALA A 360 -57.51 20.97 -20.86
C ALA A 360 -56.21 21.55 -20.31
N LYS A 361 -56.33 22.31 -19.22
CA LYS A 361 -55.23 23.00 -18.54
C LYS A 361 -55.47 22.95 -17.03
N TYR A 362 -54.55 22.37 -16.27
CA TYR A 362 -54.55 22.34 -14.80
C TYR A 362 -53.32 23.00 -14.14
N SER A 363 -53.52 23.66 -12.99
CA SER A 363 -52.44 24.28 -12.18
C SER A 363 -52.91 24.52 -10.73
N PRO A 364 -52.27 23.93 -9.71
CA PRO A 364 -51.34 22.80 -9.79
C PRO A 364 -52.07 21.52 -10.22
N TYR A 365 -51.33 20.48 -10.57
CA TYR A 365 -51.89 19.18 -10.94
C TYR A 365 -51.07 18.02 -10.39
N GLU A 366 -51.73 17.10 -9.68
CA GLU A 366 -51.12 15.88 -9.15
C GLU A 366 -51.32 14.74 -10.16
N MET A 367 -50.21 14.22 -10.69
CA MET A 367 -50.22 13.05 -11.56
C MET A 367 -50.38 11.78 -10.74
N ILE A 368 -51.47 11.05 -10.93
CA ILE A 368 -51.77 9.78 -10.26
C ILE A 368 -51.61 8.63 -11.25
N SER A 369 -50.87 7.58 -10.87
CA SER A 369 -50.66 6.42 -11.74
C SER A 369 -51.95 5.63 -11.96
N PRO A 370 -52.34 5.33 -13.21
CA PRO A 370 -53.46 4.43 -13.50
C PRO A 370 -53.09 2.95 -13.30
N TRP A 371 -51.81 2.62 -13.20
CA TRP A 371 -51.35 1.25 -12.92
C TRP A 371 -51.35 0.95 -11.43
N PRO A 372 -51.55 -0.32 -11.01
CA PRO A 372 -51.34 -0.73 -9.62
C PRO A 372 -49.86 -0.76 -9.26
N ARG A 373 -49.52 -0.66 -7.97
CA ARG A 373 -48.13 -0.69 -7.45
C ARG A 373 -47.29 -1.89 -7.90
N SER A 374 -47.93 -3.01 -8.25
CA SER A 374 -47.27 -4.22 -8.75
C SER A 374 -46.84 -4.13 -10.23
N SER A 375 -47.32 -3.13 -10.97
CA SER A 375 -46.99 -2.94 -12.38
C SER A 375 -45.59 -2.35 -12.54
N PRO A 376 -44.81 -2.80 -13.55
CA PRO A 376 -43.54 -2.15 -13.91
C PRO A 376 -43.72 -0.72 -14.46
N TYR A 377 -44.95 -0.30 -14.74
CA TYR A 377 -45.33 1.04 -15.20
C TYR A 377 -45.94 1.91 -14.11
N TRP A 378 -45.93 1.45 -12.86
CA TRP A 378 -46.41 2.26 -11.75
C TRP A 378 -45.46 3.45 -11.49
N TYR A 379 -46.04 4.61 -11.20
CA TYR A 379 -45.31 5.76 -10.68
C TYR A 379 -45.99 6.35 -9.44
N PRO A 380 -45.22 6.92 -8.50
CA PRO A 380 -45.78 7.58 -7.32
C PRO A 380 -46.50 8.88 -7.71
N ASN A 381 -47.46 9.29 -6.88
CA ASN A 381 -48.11 10.59 -7.03
C ASN A 381 -47.06 11.69 -7.18
N SER A 382 -47.18 12.48 -8.24
CA SER A 382 -46.15 13.44 -8.64
C SER A 382 -46.78 14.79 -8.94
N TRP A 383 -46.42 15.82 -8.17
CA TRP A 383 -46.93 17.18 -8.35
C TRP A 383 -46.24 17.90 -9.50
N THR A 384 -47.07 18.51 -10.34
CA THR A 384 -46.66 19.40 -11.44
C THR A 384 -47.27 20.77 -11.19
N ASN A 385 -46.55 21.82 -11.58
CA ASN A 385 -47.06 23.18 -11.44
C ASN A 385 -48.06 23.49 -12.55
N TRP A 386 -47.81 23.03 -13.78
CA TRP A 386 -48.64 23.27 -14.95
C TRP A 386 -48.77 22.01 -15.79
N ALA A 387 -50.00 21.62 -16.12
CA ALA A 387 -50.27 20.45 -16.95
C ALA A 387 -51.30 20.78 -18.05
N MET A 388 -50.87 20.71 -19.32
CA MET A 388 -51.74 20.93 -20.49
C MET A 388 -52.03 19.61 -21.19
N GLU A 389 -53.28 19.18 -21.21
CA GLU A 389 -53.68 17.95 -21.89
C GLU A 389 -53.88 18.22 -23.38
N PHE A 390 -53.22 17.42 -24.22
CA PHE A 390 -53.29 17.56 -25.68
C PHE A 390 -53.87 16.32 -26.36
N ALA A 391 -53.70 15.13 -25.78
CA ALA A 391 -54.32 13.91 -26.29
C ALA A 391 -55.04 13.14 -25.16
N GLY A 392 -56.20 12.58 -25.50
CA GLY A 392 -57.02 11.81 -24.55
C GLY A 392 -56.29 10.57 -24.02
N GLY A 393 -56.62 10.18 -22.78
CA GLY A 393 -55.91 9.11 -22.07
C GLY A 393 -54.79 9.61 -21.16
N GLY A 394 -54.74 10.91 -20.87
CA GLY A 394 -53.80 11.49 -19.91
C GLY A 394 -52.44 11.87 -20.52
N TYR A 395 -52.40 12.31 -21.78
CA TYR A 395 -51.17 12.81 -22.39
C TYR A 395 -51.04 14.32 -22.16
N PHE A 396 -50.14 14.68 -21.24
CA PHE A 396 -49.90 16.06 -20.84
C PHE A 396 -48.56 16.60 -21.34
N ILE A 397 -48.52 17.88 -21.65
CA ILE A 397 -47.30 18.69 -21.64
C ILE A 397 -47.22 19.36 -20.26
N HIS A 398 -46.17 19.08 -19.49
CA HIS A 398 -46.08 19.55 -18.11
C HIS A 398 -44.64 19.69 -17.62
N ASP A 399 -44.45 20.43 -16.53
CA ASP A 399 -43.17 20.47 -15.83
C ASP A 399 -42.93 19.20 -15.02
N ALA A 400 -41.68 18.78 -14.88
CA ALA A 400 -41.30 17.62 -14.08
C ALA A 400 -40.23 18.00 -13.06
N PRO A 401 -40.61 18.50 -11.86
CA PRO A 401 -39.67 18.92 -10.82
C PRO A 401 -38.70 17.80 -10.37
N TRP A 402 -39.10 16.54 -10.56
CA TRP A 402 -38.29 15.36 -10.23
C TRP A 402 -37.23 15.01 -11.29
N ARG A 403 -37.20 15.67 -12.45
CA ARG A 403 -36.34 15.30 -13.58
C ARG A 403 -35.14 16.23 -13.71
N SER A 404 -33.95 15.64 -13.77
CA SER A 404 -32.67 16.33 -13.95
C SER A 404 -32.12 16.35 -15.38
N TRP A 405 -32.69 15.55 -16.29
CA TRP A 405 -32.19 15.40 -17.66
C TRP A 405 -33.31 15.38 -18.71
N TYR A 406 -33.09 16.18 -19.77
CA TYR A 406 -33.97 16.39 -20.92
C TYR A 406 -33.13 16.33 -22.20
N GLY A 407 -33.78 16.07 -23.34
CA GLY A 407 -33.13 16.04 -24.65
C GLY A 407 -32.85 14.63 -25.15
N PRO A 408 -32.05 14.48 -26.22
CA PRO A 408 -31.88 13.20 -26.93
C PRO A 408 -31.51 12.04 -26.02
N GLY A 409 -32.22 10.92 -26.16
CA GLY A 409 -32.04 9.73 -25.33
C GLY A 409 -32.80 9.72 -24.02
N SER A 410 -33.37 10.86 -23.57
CA SER A 410 -34.15 10.93 -22.33
C SER A 410 -35.39 10.04 -22.35
N ASN A 411 -36.01 9.87 -23.52
CA ASN A 411 -37.09 8.91 -23.75
C ASN A 411 -36.64 7.45 -23.64
N ILE A 412 -35.37 7.13 -23.88
CA ILE A 412 -34.86 5.75 -23.88
C ILE A 412 -34.52 5.31 -22.46
N TYR A 413 -33.67 6.06 -21.75
CA TYR A 413 -33.15 5.64 -20.45
C TYR A 413 -34.07 6.02 -19.27
N ASN A 414 -34.85 7.09 -19.42
CA ASN A 414 -35.77 7.55 -18.38
C ASN A 414 -37.01 8.20 -19.01
N GLY A 415 -37.63 7.54 -19.98
CA GLY A 415 -38.79 8.09 -20.68
C GLY A 415 -40.04 8.17 -19.80
N THR A 416 -40.95 9.06 -20.15
CA THR A 416 -42.23 9.22 -19.44
C THR A 416 -43.19 8.06 -19.73
N HIS A 417 -44.41 8.12 -19.19
CA HIS A 417 -45.51 7.21 -19.52
C HIS A 417 -46.37 7.70 -20.69
N GLY A 418 -45.85 8.62 -21.52
CA GLY A 418 -46.54 9.22 -22.67
C GLY A 418 -46.55 10.74 -22.63
N CYS A 419 -46.48 11.35 -21.44
CA CYS A 419 -46.39 12.80 -21.28
C CYS A 419 -45.12 13.40 -21.90
N VAL A 420 -45.16 14.71 -22.14
CA VAL A 420 -44.01 15.51 -22.56
C VAL A 420 -43.57 16.35 -21.36
N ASN A 421 -42.49 15.92 -20.72
CA ASN A 421 -41.88 16.67 -19.63
C ASN A 421 -41.06 17.84 -20.19
N VAL A 422 -41.32 19.03 -19.68
CA VAL A 422 -40.68 20.29 -20.07
C VAL A 422 -39.91 20.86 -18.86
N PRO A 423 -38.71 21.43 -19.02
CA PRO A 423 -38.04 22.13 -17.92
C PRO A 423 -38.91 23.26 -17.35
N TYR A 424 -38.79 23.50 -16.05
CA TYR A 424 -39.68 24.41 -15.30
C TYR A 424 -39.85 25.80 -15.94
N SER A 425 -38.75 26.49 -16.26
CA SER A 425 -38.80 27.84 -16.81
C SER A 425 -39.48 27.90 -18.21
N PRO A 426 -39.08 27.06 -19.20
CA PRO A 426 -39.81 26.92 -20.44
C PRO A 426 -41.29 26.56 -20.27
N MET A 427 -41.63 25.69 -19.32
CA MET A 427 -43.02 25.30 -19.07
C MET A 427 -43.86 26.46 -18.54
N SER A 428 -43.31 27.28 -17.63
CA SER A 428 -43.98 28.47 -17.10
C SER A 428 -44.38 29.44 -18.21
N PHE A 429 -43.45 29.71 -19.13
CA PHE A 429 -43.73 30.50 -20.33
C PHE A 429 -44.78 29.83 -21.21
N LEU A 430 -44.57 28.55 -21.56
CA LEU A 430 -45.41 27.82 -22.48
C LEU A 430 -46.87 27.75 -21.98
N TRP A 431 -47.05 27.50 -20.68
CA TRP A 431 -48.35 27.52 -20.03
C TRP A 431 -49.06 28.86 -20.18
N GLY A 432 -48.42 29.96 -19.80
CA GLY A 432 -49.02 31.31 -19.91
C GLY A 432 -49.30 31.71 -21.36
N TRP A 433 -48.44 31.26 -22.28
CA TRP A 433 -48.54 31.59 -23.70
C TRP A 433 -49.59 30.78 -24.47
N THR A 434 -50.02 29.59 -24.01
CA THR A 434 -50.84 28.64 -24.77
C THR A 434 -52.35 28.74 -24.44
N PRO A 435 -53.22 29.29 -25.32
CA PRO A 435 -54.67 29.21 -25.15
C PRO A 435 -55.23 27.80 -25.36
N MET A 436 -56.45 27.58 -24.90
CA MET A 436 -57.23 26.40 -25.26
C MET A 436 -57.41 26.33 -26.78
N GLY A 437 -57.35 25.14 -27.36
CA GLY A 437 -57.42 24.89 -28.80
C GLY A 437 -56.08 25.01 -29.55
N THR A 438 -55.00 25.46 -28.90
CA THR A 438 -53.67 25.55 -29.53
C THR A 438 -53.26 24.20 -30.12
N THR A 439 -52.85 24.20 -31.38
CA THR A 439 -52.42 22.99 -32.08
C THR A 439 -51.12 22.45 -31.49
N VAL A 440 -51.05 21.14 -31.31
CA VAL A 440 -49.85 20.40 -30.91
C VAL A 440 -49.55 19.36 -31.98
N VAL A 441 -48.38 19.43 -32.59
CA VAL A 441 -47.90 18.45 -33.55
C VAL A 441 -46.80 17.63 -32.89
N VAL A 442 -46.98 16.30 -32.88
CA VAL A 442 -45.95 15.35 -32.44
C VAL A 442 -45.47 14.59 -33.67
N GLN A 443 -44.16 14.64 -33.93
CA GLN A 443 -43.55 14.03 -35.10
C GLN A 443 -42.16 13.47 -34.77
N TYR A 444 -41.57 12.70 -35.69
CA TYR A 444 -40.19 12.22 -35.54
C TYR A 444 -39.19 13.30 -35.91
#